data_AF-A0A929DYC0-F1
#
_entry.id   AF-A0A929DYC0-F1
#
_cell.length_a   1.000
_cell.length_b   1.000
_cell.length_c   1.000
_cell.angle_alpha   90.00
_cell.angle_beta   90.00
_cell.angle_gamma   90.00
#
_symmetry.space_group_name_H-M   'P 1'
#
loop_
_entity.id
_entity.type
_entity.pdbx_description
1 polymer ?
#
loop_
_entity_poly.entity_id
_entity_poly.type
_entity_poly.pdbx_seq_one_letter_code
_entity_poly.pdbx_strand_id
1 'polypeptide(L)' 'MKKHYKLFIPFAALLILLASCGQTTLSSTPEKVGLSSDTLELASQKMQEYIDNGKLAGIATLVMKDGKIVHRERFGF' A
#
# COMPACT_ATOMS: atom_id res chain seq x y z
N MET A 1 -3.37 -16.85 45.94
CA MET A 1 -3.89 -16.41 44.61
C MET A 1 -3.21 -15.14 44.05
N LYS A 2 -2.07 -14.66 44.57
CA LYS A 2 -1.41 -13.41 44.12
C LYS A 2 -0.13 -13.64 43.29
N LYS A 3 0.14 -14.84 42.77
CA LYS A 3 1.44 -15.17 42.12
C LYS A 3 1.38 -15.17 40.59
N HIS A 4 0.20 -15.39 40.00
CA HIS A 4 0.05 -15.48 38.54
C HIS A 4 0.15 -14.12 37.83
N TYR A 5 -0.17 -13.01 38.50
CA TYR A 5 -0.11 -11.68 37.88
C TYR A 5 1.31 -11.26 37.49
N LYS A 6 2.34 -11.68 38.26
CA LYS A 6 3.74 -11.34 37.96
C LYS A 6 4.26 -12.02 36.68
N LEU A 7 3.72 -13.19 36.35
CA LEU A 7 4.03 -13.92 35.11
C LEU A 7 3.13 -13.45 33.94
N PHE A 8 1.91 -13.01 34.25
CA PHE A 8 0.95 -12.55 33.25
C PHE A 8 1.29 -11.16 32.67
N ILE A 9 1.87 -10.26 33.47
CA ILE A 9 2.29 -8.91 33.05
C ILE A 9 3.30 -8.93 31.88
N PRO A 10 4.44 -9.66 31.94
CA PRO A 10 5.38 -9.67 30.83
C PRO A 10 4.80 -10.35 29.58
N PHE A 11 3.94 -11.36 29.75
CA PHE A 11 3.26 -12.02 28.64
C PHE A 11 2.26 -11.08 27.94
N ALA A 12 1.48 -10.31 28.70
CA ALA A 12 0.58 -9.30 28.15
C ALA A 12 1.35 -8.16 27.46
N ALA A 13 2.48 -7.72 28.02
CA ALA A 13 3.33 -6.70 27.40
C ALA A 13 3.93 -7.19 26.06
N LEU A 14 4.38 -8.45 26.00
CA LEU A 14 4.86 -9.07 24.77
C LEU A 14 3.75 -9.18 23.72
N LEU A 15 2.53 -9.55 24.12
CA LEU A 15 1.36 -9.59 23.25
C LEU A 15 1.01 -8.22 22.64
N ILE A 16 1.10 -7.15 23.44
CA ILE A 16 0.87 -5.77 22.99
C ILE A 16 1.95 -5.33 22.00
N LEU A 17 3.23 -5.67 22.23
CA LEU A 17 4.31 -5.38 21.28
C LEU A 17 4.08 -6.08 19.93
N LEU A 18 3.66 -7.35 19.94
CA LEU A 18 3.38 -8.11 18.73
C LEU A 18 2.19 -7.52 17.94
N ALA A 19 1.19 -6.98 18.64
CA ALA A 19 0.03 -6.34 18.00
C ALA A 19 0.34 -4.98 17.34
N SER A 20 1.44 -4.32 17.71
CA SER A 20 1.82 -3.01 17.14
C SER A 20 2.43 -3.11 15.73
N CYS A 21 2.79 -4.31 15.28
CA CYS A 21 3.39 -4.53 13.96
C CYS A 21 2.29 -4.76 12.90
N GLY A 22 1.46 -3.74 12.67
CA GLY A 22 0.46 -3.72 11.59
C GLY A 22 0.80 -2.61 10.60
N GLN A 23 1.01 -2.95 9.32
CA GLN A 23 1.15 -1.94 8.26
C GLN A 23 -0.23 -1.52 7.77
N THR A 24 -0.74 -0.40 8.27
CA THR A 24 -1.95 0.23 7.72
C THR A 24 -1.57 1.00 6.44
N THR A 25 -1.70 0.37 5.27
CA THR A 25 -1.62 1.10 4.00
C THR A 25 -2.91 1.88 3.78
N LEU A 26 -2.85 3.19 3.92
CA LEU A 26 -3.98 4.09 3.67
C LEU A 26 -4.11 4.37 2.18
N SER A 27 -5.33 4.61 1.69
CA SER A 27 -5.56 5.11 0.33
C SER A 27 -5.73 6.64 0.35
N SER A 28 -5.24 7.34 -0.67
CA SER A 28 -5.45 8.79 -0.83
C SER A 28 -5.64 9.18 -2.29
N THR A 29 -6.20 10.36 -2.53
CA THR A 29 -6.20 10.93 -3.88
C THR A 29 -4.81 11.50 -4.19
N PRO A 30 -4.40 11.55 -5.47
CA PRO A 30 -3.12 12.13 -5.87
C PRO A 30 -2.93 13.56 -5.35
N GLU A 31 -3.96 14.40 -5.42
CA GLU A 31 -3.88 15.82 -5.03
C GLU A 31 -3.56 15.98 -3.54
N LYS A 32 -4.12 15.11 -2.69
CA LYS A 32 -3.92 15.14 -1.24
C LYS A 32 -2.48 14.84 -0.82
N VAL A 33 -1.70 14.23 -1.70
CA VAL A 33 -0.27 13.99 -1.50
C VAL A 33 0.58 14.86 -2.43
N GLY A 34 0.01 15.85 -3.11
CA GLY A 34 0.74 16.74 -4.02
C GLY A 34 1.22 16.06 -5.31
N LEU A 35 0.41 15.15 -5.86
CA LEU A 35 0.57 14.55 -7.18
C LEU A 35 -0.60 14.97 -8.08
N SER A 36 -0.36 15.04 -9.39
CA SER A 36 -1.40 15.35 -10.37
C SER A 36 -2.11 14.08 -10.80
N SER A 37 -3.45 14.06 -10.70
CA SER A 37 -4.26 12.97 -11.27
C SER A 37 -4.09 12.88 -12.78
N ASP A 38 -4.10 14.01 -13.50
CA ASP A 38 -3.94 14.04 -14.96
C ASP A 38 -2.63 13.40 -15.42
N THR A 39 -1.54 13.59 -14.67
CA THR A 39 -0.25 12.96 -14.98
C THR A 39 -0.27 11.46 -14.75
N LEU A 40 -0.93 10.99 -13.68
CA LEU A 40 -1.10 9.56 -13.43
C LEU A 40 -2.00 8.91 -14.47
N GLU A 41 -3.06 9.59 -14.90
CA GLU A 41 -3.93 9.14 -15.97
C GLU A 41 -3.17 9.04 -17.30
N LEU A 42 -2.37 10.05 -17.65
CA LEU A 42 -1.51 9.99 -18.83
C LEU A 42 -0.54 8.79 -18.76
N ALA A 43 0.02 8.51 -17.59
CA ALA A 43 0.87 7.35 -17.39
C ALA A 43 0.09 6.04 -17.63
N SER A 44 -1.14 5.91 -17.12
CA SER A 44 -2.02 4.75 -17.40
C SER A 44 -2.27 4.56 -18.88
N GLN A 45 -2.61 5.65 -19.59
CA GLN A 45 -2.85 5.61 -21.03
C GLN A 45 -1.60 5.11 -21.77
N LYS A 46 -0.41 5.58 -21.37
CA LYS A 46 0.86 5.12 -21.95
C LYS A 46 1.11 3.64 -21.65
N MET A 47 0.83 3.17 -20.44
CA MET A 47 0.97 1.75 -20.09
C MET A 47 0.05 0.87 -20.94
N GLN A 48 -1.20 1.27 -21.13
CA GLN A 48 -2.13 0.59 -22.02
C GLN A 48 -1.61 0.59 -23.47
N GLU A 49 -1.07 1.72 -23.96
CA GLU A 49 -0.47 1.82 -25.29
C GLU A 49 0.68 0.82 -25.51
N TYR A 50 1.46 0.49 -24.47
CA TYR A 50 2.49 -0.57 -24.57
C TYR A 50 1.89 -1.96 -24.73
N ILE A 51 0.75 -2.24 -24.09
CA ILE A 51 0.01 -3.50 -24.27
C ILE A 51 -0.60 -3.57 -25.67
N ASP A 52 -1.28 -2.51 -26.08
CA ASP A 52 -2.01 -2.44 -27.35
C ASP A 52 -1.07 -2.60 -28.55
N ASN A 53 0.14 -2.04 -28.45
CA ASN A 53 1.17 -2.20 -29.47
C ASN A 53 1.92 -3.54 -29.41
N GLY A 54 1.52 -4.46 -28.54
CA GLY A 54 2.18 -5.77 -28.36
C GLY A 54 3.61 -5.67 -27.85
N LYS A 55 4.00 -4.53 -27.26
CA LYS A 55 5.37 -4.32 -26.76
C LYS A 55 5.59 -5.04 -25.43
N LEU A 56 4.55 -5.16 -24.61
CA LEU A 56 4.58 -5.85 -23.32
C LEU A 56 3.30 -6.69 -23.16
N ALA A 57 3.40 -7.86 -22.52
CA ALA A 57 2.25 -8.72 -22.26
C ALA A 57 1.39 -8.24 -21.07
N GLY A 58 2.02 -7.60 -20.09
CA GLY A 58 1.34 -7.06 -18.92
C GLY A 58 2.20 -6.08 -18.14
N ILE A 59 1.55 -5.16 -17.43
CA ILE A 59 2.16 -4.15 -16.56
C ILE A 59 1.34 -4.08 -15.27
N ALA A 60 2.00 -4.04 -14.12
CA ALA A 60 1.36 -3.76 -12.83
C ALA A 60 2.04 -2.57 -12.16
N THR A 61 1.25 -1.61 -11.70
CA THR A 61 1.77 -0.39 -11.07
C THR A 61 1.23 -0.18 -9.67
N LEU A 62 2.09 0.40 -8.84
CA LEU A 62 1.75 0.89 -7.52
C LEU A 62 2.49 2.21 -7.31
N VAL A 63 1.74 3.30 -7.12
CA VAL A 63 2.28 4.59 -6.72
C VAL A 63 1.87 4.85 -5.29
N MET A 64 2.86 5.12 -4.45
CA MET A 64 2.69 5.40 -3.03
C MET A 64 3.48 6.66 -2.66
N LYS A 65 2.85 7.55 -1.90
CA LYS A 65 3.50 8.73 -1.32
C LYS A 65 2.99 8.95 0.09
N ASP A 66 3.89 9.29 1.01
CA ASP A 66 3.61 9.49 2.44
C ASP A 66 2.89 8.30 3.10
N GLY A 67 3.28 7.08 2.72
CA GLY A 67 2.67 5.83 3.21
C GLY A 67 1.25 5.56 2.69
N LYS A 68 0.76 6.37 1.74
CA LYS A 68 -0.57 6.24 1.16
C LYS A 68 -0.48 5.76 -0.29
N ILE A 69 -1.26 4.75 -0.62
CA ILE A 69 -1.46 4.29 -1.99
C ILE A 69 -2.34 5.33 -2.69
N VAL A 70 -1.86 5.85 -3.82
CA VAL A 70 -2.58 6.86 -4.59
C VAL A 70 -2.97 6.42 -5.98
N HIS A 71 -2.32 5.37 -6.48
CA HIS A 71 -2.64 4.75 -7.75
C HIS A 71 -2.17 3.29 -7.73
N ARG A 72 -3.02 2.39 -8.23
CA ARG A 72 -2.72 0.96 -8.36
C ARG A 72 -3.52 0.40 -9.52
N GLU A 73 -2.83 0.00 -10.58
CA GLU A 73 -3.47 -0.49 -11.80
C GLU A 73 -2.72 -1.71 -12.35
N ARG A 74 -3.42 -2.44 -13.23
CA ARG A 74 -2.91 -3.59 -13.97
C ARG A 74 -3.38 -3.46 -15.41
N PHE A 75 -2.47 -3.71 -16.35
CA PHE A 75 -2.70 -3.65 -17.79
C PHE A 75 -2.27 -4.99 -18.39
N GLY A 76 -2.96 -5.45 -19.42
CA GLY A 76 -2.68 -6.75 -20.05
C GLY A 76 -3.12 -7.95 -19.21
N PHE A 77 -2.48 -9.11 -19.44
CA PHE A 77 -2.93 -10.43 -18.94
C PHE A 77 -1.87 -11.13 -18.09
#